data_AF-A0AAW1X3J7-F1
#
_entry.id   AF-A0AAW1X3J7-F1
#
_cell.length_a   1.000
_cell.length_b   1.000
_cell.length_c   1.000
_cell.angle_alpha   90.00
_cell.angle_beta   90.00
_cell.angle_gamma   90.00
#
_symmetry.space_group_name_H-M   'P 1'
#
loop_
_entity.id
_entity.type
_entity.pdbx_description
1 polymer ?
#
loop_
_entity_poly.entity_id
_entity_poly.type
_entity_poly.pdbx_seq_one_letter_code
_entity_poly.pdbx_strand_id
1 'polypeptide(L)'
;MRFSISAPIVLFFLCTFPVILAHNNEDPTIKTMEDFSGYPIHESHSHLSSLSVDAQSLQKQIDELSTFSDTPAPSVTRILYSEKDVLARRFIKNLMGLSGLSVREDVVGNIFGRW
;
A
#
# COMPACT_ATOMS: atom_id res chain seq x y z
N MET A 1 -31.11 -48.73 4.86
CA MET A 1 -31.41 -48.03 6.13
C MET A 1 -30.48 -48.61 7.19
N ARG A 2 -29.58 -47.78 7.74
CA ARG A 2 -28.71 -48.00 8.92
C ARG A 2 -27.55 -49.02 8.79
N PHE A 3 -26.39 -48.55 8.35
CA PHE A 3 -25.10 -49.11 8.75
C PHE A 3 -24.63 -48.38 10.01
N SER A 4 -24.34 -49.14 11.06
CA SER A 4 -23.86 -48.66 12.34
C SER A 4 -22.52 -49.34 12.64
N ILE A 5 -21.68 -48.59 13.37
CA ILE A 5 -20.46 -48.98 14.06
C ILE A 5 -19.18 -48.96 13.20
N SER A 6 -18.47 -47.83 13.31
CA SER A 6 -17.02 -47.75 13.25
C SER A 6 -16.59 -46.48 14.00
N ALA A 7 -16.18 -46.63 15.26
CA ALA A 7 -15.18 -45.76 15.87
C ALA A 7 -13.86 -46.54 15.74
N PRO A 8 -12.68 -45.90 15.60
CA PRO A 8 -12.11 -45.24 16.77
C PRO A 8 -11.09 -44.10 16.49
N ILE A 9 -10.54 -43.58 17.59
CA ILE A 9 -9.26 -42.85 17.70
C ILE A 9 -9.38 -41.33 17.50
N VAL A 10 -9.87 -40.68 18.57
CA VAL A 10 -9.43 -39.34 18.95
C VAL A 10 -7.98 -39.48 19.41
N LEU A 11 -7.02 -39.15 18.53
CA LEU A 11 -5.62 -39.04 18.91
C LEU A 11 -5.39 -37.63 19.47
N PHE A 12 -5.49 -37.52 20.79
CA PHE A 12 -5.18 -36.31 21.55
C PHE A 12 -3.66 -36.14 21.57
N PHE A 13 -3.10 -35.50 20.55
CA PHE A 13 -1.68 -35.14 20.52
C PHE A 13 -1.44 -33.94 21.45
N LEU A 14 -1.20 -34.25 22.73
CA LEU A 14 -0.58 -33.32 23.68
C LEU A 14 0.89 -33.12 23.29
N CYS A 15 1.13 -32.27 22.30
CA CYS A 15 2.44 -31.64 22.13
C CYS A 15 2.47 -30.37 22.97
N THR A 16 2.91 -30.49 24.20
CA THR A 16 3.47 -29.36 24.96
C THR A 16 4.68 -28.85 24.20
N PHE A 17 4.51 -27.77 23.43
CA PHE A 17 5.63 -27.02 22.88
C PHE A 17 6.33 -26.30 24.05
N PRO A 18 7.65 -26.45 24.25
CA PRO A 18 8.36 -25.61 25.20
C PRO A 18 8.34 -24.17 24.66
N VAL A 19 7.85 -23.25 25.49
CA VAL A 19 8.01 -21.80 25.31
C VAL A 19 9.51 -21.53 25.23
N ILE A 20 10.00 -21.17 24.04
CA ILE A 20 11.35 -20.62 23.90
C ILE A 20 11.27 -19.19 24.43
N LEU A 21 11.78 -18.99 25.63
CA LEU A 21 12.06 -17.66 26.17
C LEU A 21 13.13 -17.03 25.28
N ALA A 22 12.72 -16.09 24.43
CA ALA A 22 13.65 -15.25 23.70
C ALA A 22 14.51 -14.50 24.73
N HIS A 23 15.76 -14.92 24.87
CA HIS A 23 16.74 -14.20 25.66
C HIS A 23 16.98 -12.87 24.93
N ASN A 24 16.52 -11.76 25.53
CA ASN A 24 16.89 -10.41 25.10
C ASN A 24 18.40 -10.27 25.23
N ASN A 25 19.10 -10.58 24.14
CA ASN A 25 20.51 -10.29 24.02
C ASN A 25 20.60 -8.80 23.67
N GLU A 26 20.55 -7.96 24.71
CA GLU A 26 20.80 -6.52 24.57
C GLU A 26 22.24 -6.37 24.06
N ASP A 27 22.40 -6.03 22.78
CA ASP A 27 23.72 -5.74 22.22
C ASP A 27 24.25 -4.47 22.92
N PRO A 28 25.37 -4.55 23.67
CA PRO A 28 25.92 -3.40 24.38
C PRO A 28 26.27 -2.24 23.44
N THR A 29 26.47 -2.54 22.16
CA THR A 29 26.72 -1.55 21.11
C THR A 29 25.48 -0.69 20.85
N ILE A 30 24.28 -1.29 20.80
CA ILE A 30 23.01 -0.58 20.59
C ILE A 30 22.76 0.38 21.74
N LYS A 31 22.89 -0.10 22.98
CA LYS A 31 22.72 0.71 24.18
C LYS A 31 23.71 1.87 24.26
N THR A 32 24.98 1.61 23.93
CA THR A 32 25.99 2.67 23.86
C THR A 32 25.61 3.73 22.83
N MET A 33 25.13 3.31 21.65
CA MET A 33 24.74 4.23 20.58
C MET A 33 23.48 5.03 20.93
N GLU A 34 22.55 4.46 21.70
CA GLU A 34 21.40 5.17 22.28
C GLU A 34 21.82 6.20 23.33
N ASP A 35 22.67 5.81 24.29
CA ASP A 35 23.17 6.70 25.35
C ASP A 35 23.93 7.91 24.78
N PHE A 36 24.68 7.72 23.68
CA PHE A 36 25.39 8.81 23.00
C PHE A 36 24.50 9.66 22.08
N SER A 37 23.49 9.08 21.42
CA SER A 37 22.63 9.81 20.48
C SER A 37 21.45 10.50 21.15
N GLY A 38 21.00 10.03 22.31
CA GLY A 38 19.84 10.56 23.03
C GLY A 38 18.49 10.22 22.38
N TYR A 39 18.48 9.37 21.36
CA TYR A 39 17.26 8.91 20.68
C TYR A 39 17.13 7.40 20.85
N PRO A 40 15.95 6.89 21.29
CA PRO A 40 15.73 5.45 21.36
C PRO A 40 15.72 4.84 19.95
N ILE A 41 16.56 3.84 19.70
CA ILE A 41 16.58 3.07 18.45
C ILE A 41 15.59 1.91 18.61
N HIS A 42 14.32 2.26 18.81
CA HIS A 42 13.22 1.34 18.63
C HIS A 42 12.37 1.86 17.48
N GLU A 43 12.82 1.66 16.24
CA GLU A 43 11.94 1.80 15.09
C GLU A 43 10.80 0.79 15.24
N SER A 44 9.59 1.30 15.51
CA SER A 44 8.38 0.48 15.48
C SER A 44 8.09 0.11 14.02
N HIS A 45 8.72 -0.96 13.54
CA HIS A 45 8.51 -1.52 12.20
C HIS A 45 7.13 -2.19 12.02
N SER A 46 6.23 -2.09 13.02
CA SER A 46 4.98 -2.86 13.07
C SER A 46 3.87 -2.33 12.16
N HIS A 47 3.93 -1.08 11.69
CA HIS A 47 2.85 -0.48 10.90
C HIS A 47 3.01 -0.62 9.37
N LEU A 48 4.21 -0.93 8.88
CA LEU A 48 4.50 -1.00 7.43
C LEU A 48 4.12 -2.34 6.79
N SER A 49 3.96 -3.39 7.59
CA SER A 49 3.73 -4.77 7.11
C SER A 49 2.36 -4.99 6.46
N SER A 50 1.45 -4.01 6.55
CA SER A 50 0.07 -4.10 6.05
C SER A 50 -0.21 -3.27 4.80
N LEU A 51 0.75 -2.45 4.33
CA LEU A 51 0.56 -1.64 3.14
C LEU A 51 0.78 -2.49 1.88
N SER A 52 -0.25 -2.61 1.06
CA SER A 52 -0.20 -3.28 -0.24
C SER A 52 -0.71 -2.36 -1.33
N VAL A 53 -0.06 -2.40 -2.50
CA VAL A 53 -0.40 -1.58 -3.67
C VAL A 53 -0.91 -2.50 -4.77
N ASP A 54 -2.05 -2.15 -5.36
CA ASP A 54 -2.55 -2.82 -6.56
C ASP A 54 -1.78 -2.33 -7.80
N ALA A 55 -0.68 -3.01 -8.10
CA ALA A 55 0.19 -2.69 -9.22
C ALA A 55 -0.52 -2.82 -10.58
N GLN A 56 -1.45 -3.75 -10.73
CA GLN A 56 -2.14 -3.98 -12.00
C GLN A 56 -3.12 -2.85 -12.31
N SER A 57 -3.91 -2.44 -11.32
CA SER A 57 -4.82 -1.30 -11.47
C SER A 57 -4.06 -0.01 -11.69
N LEU A 58 -2.94 0.20 -10.99
CA LEU A 58 -2.09 1.37 -11.20
C LEU A 58 -1.51 1.42 -12.62
N GLN A 59 -1.00 0.30 -13.13
CA GLN A 59 -0.49 0.23 -14.50
C GLN A 59 -1.59 0.54 -15.53
N LYS A 60 -2.79 -0.03 -15.34
CA LYS A 60 -3.93 0.27 -16.20
C LYS A 60 -4.28 1.77 -16.22
N GLN A 61 -4.22 2.44 -15.07
CA GLN A 61 -4.46 3.89 -14.98
C GLN A 61 -3.38 4.69 -15.70
N ILE A 62 -2.11 4.26 -15.65
CA ILE A 62 -1.01 4.88 -16.41
C ILE A 62 -1.25 4.73 -17.90
N ASP A 63 -1.60 3.51 -18.35
CA ASP A 63 -1.85 3.23 -19.77
C ASP A 63 -3.04 4.05 -20.29
N GLU A 64 -4.14 4.13 -19.53
CA GLU A 64 -5.31 4.94 -19.88
C GLU A 64 -4.96 6.44 -19.94
N LEU A 65 -4.24 6.97 -18.95
CA LEU A 65 -3.79 8.36 -18.94
C LEU A 65 -2.85 8.70 -20.11
N SER A 66 -2.06 7.73 -20.57
CA SER A 66 -1.15 7.90 -21.71
C SER A 66 -1.88 8.09 -23.04
N THR A 67 -3.12 7.58 -23.16
CA THR A 67 -3.94 7.70 -24.39
C THR A 67 -4.37 9.14 -24.67
N PHE A 68 -4.37 10.01 -23.65
CA PHE A 68 -4.62 11.44 -23.81
C PHE A 68 -3.35 12.14 -24.34
N SER A 69 -3.01 11.86 -25.59
CA SER A 69 -1.87 12.44 -26.28
C SER A 69 -2.19 12.94 -27.69
N ASP A 70 -1.42 13.94 -28.13
CA ASP A 70 -1.39 14.45 -29.51
C ASP A 70 -0.40 13.69 -30.39
N THR A 71 0.47 12.85 -29.82
CA THR A 71 1.39 11.97 -30.56
C THR A 71 0.94 10.51 -30.46
N PRO A 72 1.22 9.68 -31.48
CA PRO A 72 0.92 8.27 -31.42
C PRO A 72 1.82 7.56 -30.39
N ALA A 73 1.28 6.50 -29.77
CA ALA A 73 2.04 5.64 -28.86
C ALA A 73 3.32 5.11 -29.55
N PRO A 74 4.43 4.91 -28.80
CA PRO A 74 4.55 4.99 -27.34
C PRO A 74 4.85 6.41 -26.79
N SER A 75 4.98 7.40 -27.68
CA SER A 75 5.28 8.77 -27.27
C SER A 75 4.07 9.44 -26.63
N VAL A 76 4.33 10.36 -25.70
CA VAL A 76 3.29 11.18 -25.08
C VAL A 76 3.64 12.66 -25.20
N THR A 77 2.82 13.39 -25.92
CA THR A 77 2.76 14.85 -25.94
C THR A 77 1.41 15.31 -25.37
N ARG A 78 1.47 16.13 -24.32
CA ARG A 78 0.30 16.74 -23.69
C ARG A 78 0.67 18.15 -23.24
N ILE A 79 0.28 19.14 -24.03
CA ILE A 79 0.63 20.55 -23.82
C ILE A 79 -0.38 21.18 -22.85
N LEU A 80 0.11 22.04 -21.95
CA LEU A 80 -0.72 22.74 -20.98
C LEU A 80 -1.92 23.45 -21.65
N TYR A 81 -3.11 23.24 -21.11
CA TYR A 81 -4.40 23.74 -21.61
C TYR A 81 -4.83 23.26 -23.00
N SER A 82 -4.15 22.28 -23.59
CA SER A 82 -4.65 21.62 -24.79
C SER A 82 -5.88 20.75 -24.47
N GLU A 83 -6.62 20.37 -25.50
CA GLU A 83 -7.73 19.39 -25.41
C GLU A 83 -7.31 18.13 -24.64
N LYS A 84 -6.10 17.60 -24.92
CA LYS A 84 -5.57 16.40 -24.26
C LYS A 84 -5.28 16.63 -22.78
N ASP A 85 -4.80 17.82 -22.42
CA ASP A 85 -4.62 18.21 -21.02
C ASP A 85 -5.96 18.29 -20.28
N VAL A 86 -6.98 18.91 -20.88
CA VAL A 86 -8.33 18.99 -20.29
C VAL A 86 -8.92 17.59 -20.06
N LEU A 87 -8.75 16.66 -21.02
CA LEU A 87 -9.19 15.26 -20.87
C LEU A 87 -8.45 14.55 -19.73
N ALA A 88 -7.12 14.65 -19.69
CA ALA A 88 -6.30 14.03 -18.64
C ALA A 88 -6.63 14.60 -17.24
N ARG A 89 -6.82 15.92 -17.11
CA ARG A 89 -7.22 16.57 -15.86
C ARG A 89 -8.58 16.07 -15.38
N ARG A 90 -9.54 15.88 -16.28
CA ARG A 90 -10.86 15.31 -15.95
C ARG A 90 -10.73 13.88 -15.43
N PHE A 91 -9.89 13.06 -16.07
CA PHE A 91 -9.61 11.70 -15.63
C PHE A 91 -9.05 11.66 -14.20
N ILE A 92 -8.03 12.47 -13.91
CA ILE A 92 -7.44 12.55 -12.56
C ILE A 92 -8.46 13.04 -11.52
N LYS A 93 -9.23 14.10 -11.81
CA LYS A 93 -10.29 14.59 -10.91
C LYS A 93 -11.32 13.50 -10.60
N ASN A 94 -11.67 12.66 -11.58
CA ASN A 94 -12.55 11.52 -11.37
C ASN A 94 -11.94 10.49 -10.42
N LEU A 95 -10.68 10.09 -10.62
CA LEU A 95 -9.99 9.16 -9.71
C LEU A 95 -9.89 9.69 -8.28
N MET A 96 -9.66 11.01 -8.13
CA MET A 96 -9.64 11.67 -6.82
C MET A 96 -11.01 11.59 -6.13
N GLY A 97 -12.09 11.90 -6.87
CA GLY A 97 -13.45 11.79 -6.35
C GLY A 97 -13.84 10.36 -5.98
N LEU A 98 -13.48 9.38 -6.80
CA LEU A 98 -13.71 7.95 -6.51
C LEU A 98 -12.94 7.47 -5.28
N SER A 99 -11.78 8.06 -5.02
CA SER A 99 -10.97 7.81 -3.81
C SER A 99 -11.50 8.54 -2.58
N GLY A 100 -12.62 9.25 -2.68
CA GLY A 100 -13.24 9.98 -1.57
C GLY A 100 -12.60 11.33 -1.24
N LEU A 101 -11.73 11.85 -2.11
CA LEU A 101 -11.11 13.15 -1.88
C LEU A 101 -12.07 14.30 -2.22
N SER A 102 -12.06 15.35 -1.40
CA SER A 102 -12.67 16.63 -1.75
C SER A 102 -11.79 17.35 -2.77
N VAL A 103 -12.29 17.51 -4.00
CA VAL A 103 -11.57 18.09 -5.13
C VAL A 103 -11.88 19.57 -5.28
N ARG A 104 -10.85 20.41 -5.39
CA ARG A 104 -10.96 21.84 -5.73
C ARG A 104 -9.94 22.22 -6.80
N GLU A 105 -10.21 23.30 -7.52
CA GLU A 105 -9.34 23.86 -8.55
C GLU A 105 -9.13 25.36 -8.28
N ASP A 106 -7.91 25.87 -8.46
CA ASP A 106 -7.62 27.31 -8.31
C ASP A 106 -7.79 28.07 -9.64
N VAL A 107 -7.52 29.39 -9.61
CA VAL A 107 -7.71 30.28 -10.78
C VAL A 107 -6.75 30.01 -11.94
N VAL A 108 -5.66 29.29 -11.71
CA VAL A 108 -4.70 28.88 -12.75
C VAL A 108 -4.80 27.39 -13.08
N GLY A 109 -5.85 26.70 -12.58
CA GLY A 109 -6.13 25.32 -12.92
C GLY A 109 -5.30 24.29 -12.14
N ASN A 110 -4.66 24.64 -11.02
CA ASN A 110 -4.08 23.61 -10.14
C ASN A 110 -5.20 22.85 -9.44
N ILE A 111 -5.07 21.52 -9.38
CA ILE A 111 -6.08 20.62 -8.80
C ILE A 111 -5.58 20.15 -7.43
N PHE A 112 -6.42 20.27 -6.41
CA PHE A 112 -6.13 19.82 -5.05
C PHE A 112 -7.14 18.77 -4.60
N GLY A 113 -6.67 17.71 -3.95
CA GLY A 113 -7.50 16.70 -3.30
C GLY A 113 -7.24 16.68 -1.81
N ARG A 114 -8.29 16.78 -1.00
CA ARG A 114 -8.21 16.73 0.46
C ARG A 114 -8.96 15.50 0.98
N TRP A 115 -8.29 14.71 1.84
CA TRP A 115 -8.92 13.62 2.58
C TRP A 115 -9.67 14.17 3.80
#